data_AF-A0A3P7ILQ1-F1
#
_entry.id   AF-A0A3P7ILQ1-F1
#
_cell.length_a   1.000
_cell.length_b   1.000
_cell.length_c   1.000
_cell.angle_alpha   90.00
_cell.angle_beta   90.00
_cell.angle_gamma   90.00
#
_symmetry.space_group_name_H-M   'P 1'
#
loop_
_entity.id
_entity.type
_entity.pdbx_description
1 polymer ?
#
loop_
_entity_poly.entity_id
_entity_poly.type
_entity_poly.pdbx_seq_one_letter_code
_entity_poly.pdbx_strand_id
1 'polypeptide(L)'
;MRKCIVATNIAETSLTVDGILFVIDPGFCKMKVYNPRIGMDALQIFPVSQASANQRSGRAGRTGPGQCFRLYTERQFKEEMLVSTVPEIQRTNLSNVVLLLKSLGVDDLLKFHFMDAPPQDNMLNSMYQLWTLGALDNTGRLTDLGRTMVEFPLDPTLSKMLIVSEGMGCSEEVLTIVSMLSVPAIFFRPKGREDEADAKKEKFQVPESDHLTFLNVYLQWRQHKYSAKWCADNYIHAKAIKKVREVRAQLKEIMQDQKIKIISTGSDWDVIRKCICSAYFHNAGR
;
A
#
# COMPACT_ATOMS: atom_id res chain seq x y z
N MET A 1 -12.44 30.06 22.01
CA MET A 1 -11.78 29.60 20.76
C MET A 1 -12.38 28.24 20.39
N ARG A 2 -12.82 28.02 19.13
CA ARG A 2 -13.39 26.74 18.69
C ARG A 2 -12.32 25.90 17.99
N LYS A 3 -12.25 24.60 18.29
CA LYS A 3 -11.34 23.66 17.63
C LYS A 3 -12.06 23.02 16.44
N CYS A 4 -11.47 23.09 15.25
CA CYS A 4 -11.94 22.39 14.06
C CYS A 4 -10.97 21.25 13.74
N ILE A 5 -11.49 20.05 13.51
CA ILE A 5 -10.70 18.87 13.18
C ILE A 5 -11.14 18.38 11.82
N VAL A 6 -10.19 18.31 10.89
CA VAL A 6 -10.38 17.71 9.56
C VAL A 6 -9.81 16.30 9.63
N ALA A 7 -10.67 15.30 9.47
CA ALA A 7 -10.30 13.90 9.64
C ALA A 7 -10.82 13.04 8.48
N THR A 8 -10.15 11.90 8.26
CA THR A 8 -10.64 10.83 7.39
C THR A 8 -11.63 9.95 8.17
N ASN A 9 -12.07 8.84 7.57
CA ASN A 9 -12.87 7.81 8.23
C ASN A 9 -12.21 7.20 9.49
N ILE A 10 -10.95 7.52 9.82
CA ILE A 10 -10.31 7.17 11.10
C ILE A 10 -11.10 7.73 12.30
N ALA A 11 -11.72 8.91 12.15
CA ALA A 11 -12.54 9.50 13.22
C ALA A 11 -13.92 8.83 13.38
N GLU A 12 -14.32 7.97 12.44
CA GLU A 12 -15.62 7.30 12.44
C GLU A 12 -15.71 6.22 13.52
N THR A 13 -14.64 5.43 13.69
CA THR A 13 -14.55 4.30 14.63
C THR A 13 -13.34 4.41 15.54
N SER A 14 -12.14 4.57 14.97
CA SER A 14 -10.87 4.27 15.62
C SER A 14 -10.35 5.29 16.63
N LEU A 15 -10.82 6.55 16.61
CA LEU A 15 -10.37 7.58 17.53
C LEU A 15 -11.56 8.30 18.18
N THR A 16 -11.45 8.60 19.47
CA THR A 16 -12.41 9.43 20.19
C THR A 16 -11.75 10.77 20.48
N VAL A 17 -12.40 11.86 20.06
CA VAL A 17 -11.98 13.20 20.46
C VAL A 17 -13.09 13.79 21.32
N ASP A 18 -12.73 14.20 22.52
CA ASP A 18 -13.68 14.78 23.46
C ASP A 18 -14.10 16.19 23.02
N GLY A 19 -15.36 16.54 23.31
CA GLY A 19 -15.92 17.86 23.04
C GLY A 19 -16.39 18.08 21.60
N ILE A 20 -16.60 17.02 20.82
CA ILE A 20 -17.25 17.14 19.50
C ILE A 20 -18.76 17.31 19.70
N LEU A 21 -19.26 18.50 19.34
CA LEU A 21 -20.69 18.82 19.32
C LEU A 21 -21.25 18.98 17.90
N PHE A 22 -20.38 19.20 16.91
CA PHE A 22 -20.76 19.46 15.52
C PHE A 22 -19.98 18.54 14.59
N VAL A 23 -20.68 17.87 13.69
CA VAL A 23 -20.10 17.04 12.63
C VAL A 23 -20.57 17.57 11.29
N ILE A 24 -19.66 17.70 10.33
CA ILE A 24 -19.97 17.99 8.93
C ILE A 24 -19.63 16.73 8.14
N ASP A 25 -20.65 16.09 7.57
CA ASP A 25 -20.48 14.84 6.82
C ASP A 25 -20.69 15.08 5.32
N PRO A 26 -19.62 15.07 4.50
CA PRO A 26 -19.74 15.18 3.07
C PRO A 26 -20.32 13.92 2.40
N GLY A 27 -20.44 12.80 3.14
CA GLY A 27 -21.03 11.57 2.59
C GLY A 27 -20.08 10.71 1.76
N PHE A 28 -18.77 10.99 1.79
CA PHE A 28 -17.76 10.26 1.02
C PHE A 28 -16.70 9.59 1.90
N CYS A 29 -16.08 8.54 1.37
CA CYS A 29 -14.89 7.90 1.89
C CYS A 29 -13.99 7.41 0.74
N LYS A 30 -12.69 7.25 1.02
CA LYS A 30 -11.76 6.62 0.07
C LYS A 30 -11.66 5.14 0.43
N MET A 31 -12.00 4.26 -0.49
CA MET A 31 -11.94 2.81 -0.29
C MET A 31 -11.02 2.15 -1.32
N LYS A 32 -10.38 1.07 -0.88
CA LYS A 32 -9.59 0.19 -1.76
C LYS A 32 -10.55 -0.74 -2.49
N VAL A 33 -10.48 -0.74 -3.82
CA VAL A 33 -11.30 -1.58 -4.71
C VAL A 33 -10.42 -2.29 -5.72
N TYR A 34 -10.60 -3.59 -5.84
CA TYR A 34 -9.92 -4.45 -6.79
C TYR A 34 -10.67 -4.49 -8.11
N ASN A 35 -9.97 -4.25 -9.20
CA ASN A 35 -10.50 -4.48 -10.54
C ASN A 35 -9.96 -5.81 -11.09
N PRO A 36 -10.77 -6.89 -11.15
CA PRO A 36 -10.31 -8.21 -11.58
C PRO A 36 -9.86 -8.26 -13.04
N ARG A 37 -10.38 -7.36 -13.91
CA ARG A 37 -9.97 -7.31 -15.33
C ARG A 37 -8.57 -6.74 -15.51
N ILE A 38 -8.22 -5.77 -14.65
CA ILE A 38 -6.92 -5.08 -14.69
C ILE A 38 -5.92 -5.76 -13.74
N GLY A 39 -6.40 -6.54 -12.77
CA GLY A 39 -5.57 -7.24 -11.80
C GLY A 39 -4.97 -6.32 -10.73
N MET A 40 -5.51 -5.12 -10.54
CA MET A 40 -4.94 -4.09 -9.67
C MET A 40 -5.95 -3.52 -8.68
N ASP A 41 -5.45 -3.18 -7.49
CA ASP A 41 -6.18 -2.40 -6.51
C ASP A 41 -6.10 -0.90 -6.82
N ALA A 42 -7.23 -0.21 -6.70
CA ALA A 42 -7.32 1.23 -6.83
C ALA A 42 -7.95 1.85 -5.57
N LEU A 43 -7.46 3.02 -5.18
CA LEU A 43 -8.10 3.83 -4.15
C LEU A 43 -9.07 4.81 -4.79
N GLN A 44 -10.36 4.50 -4.71
CA GLN A 44 -11.43 5.30 -5.29
C GLN A 44 -12.30 5.97 -4.21
N ILE A 45 -12.92 7.08 -4.57
CA ILE A 45 -13.85 7.81 -3.70
C ILE A 45 -15.24 7.22 -3.92
N PHE A 46 -15.88 6.78 -2.84
CA PHE A 46 -17.23 6.23 -2.86
C PHE A 46 -18.13 6.95 -1.85
N PRO A 47 -19.45 6.99 -2.11
CA PRO A 47 -20.43 7.31 -1.08
C PRO A 47 -20.27 6.38 0.13
N VAL A 48 -20.50 6.90 1.33
CA VAL A 48 -20.51 6.10 2.55
C VAL A 48 -21.77 5.24 2.64
N SER A 49 -21.72 4.20 3.47
CA SER A 49 -22.93 3.46 3.84
C SER A 49 -23.76 4.24 4.86
N GLN A 50 -25.04 3.90 4.98
CA GLN A 50 -25.95 4.43 5.99
C GLN A 50 -25.40 4.16 7.40
N ALA A 51 -24.86 2.96 7.63
CA ALA A 51 -24.17 2.62 8.87
C ALA A 51 -23.02 3.58 9.19
N SER A 52 -22.14 3.86 8.22
CA SER A 52 -21.03 4.81 8.39
C SER A 52 -21.50 6.24 8.65
N ALA A 53 -22.48 6.72 7.88
CA ALA A 53 -23.09 8.04 8.09
C ALA A 53 -23.72 8.18 9.48
N ASN A 54 -24.35 7.12 9.99
CA ASN A 54 -24.92 7.09 11.33
C ASN A 54 -23.83 7.10 12.41
N GLN A 55 -22.73 6.35 12.22
CA GLN A 55 -21.59 6.40 13.13
C GLN A 55 -20.94 7.79 13.18
N ARG A 56 -20.80 8.47 12.03
CA ARG A 56 -20.31 9.85 11.95
C ARG A 56 -21.21 10.81 12.73
N SER A 57 -22.53 10.76 12.52
CA SER A 57 -23.46 11.59 13.30
C SER A 57 -23.41 11.29 14.80
N GLY A 58 -23.22 10.03 15.18
CA GLY A 58 -23.09 9.61 16.58
C GLY A 58 -21.91 10.24 17.31
N ARG A 59 -20.89 10.73 16.59
CA ARG A 59 -19.74 11.44 17.21
C ARG A 59 -20.12 12.77 17.83
N ALA A 60 -21.12 13.47 17.29
CA ALA A 60 -21.62 14.72 17.86
C ALA A 60 -22.39 14.52 19.18
N GLY A 61 -22.90 13.32 19.44
CA GLY A 61 -23.79 13.02 20.57
C GLY A 61 -23.10 12.48 21.82
N ARG A 62 -21.76 12.46 21.87
CA ARG A 62 -21.03 11.76 22.95
C ARG A 62 -20.94 12.52 24.27
N THR A 63 -20.74 13.82 24.21
CA THR A 63 -20.58 14.68 25.40
C THR A 63 -21.86 15.44 25.76
N GLY A 64 -22.90 15.35 24.93
CA GLY A 64 -24.17 16.06 25.10
C GLY A 64 -24.93 16.17 23.77
N PRO A 65 -26.03 16.93 23.73
CA PRO A 65 -26.77 17.18 22.49
C PRO A 65 -25.87 17.84 21.44
N GLY A 66 -25.74 17.20 20.27
CA GLY A 66 -24.94 17.68 19.15
C GLY A 66 -25.71 17.70 17.84
N GLN A 67 -25.10 18.28 16.82
CA GLN A 67 -25.68 18.41 15.48
C GLN A 67 -24.78 17.79 14.42
N CYS A 68 -25.38 17.13 13.43
CA CYS A 68 -24.69 16.61 12.26
C CYS A 68 -25.27 17.26 11.00
N PHE A 69 -24.40 17.91 10.23
CA PHE A 69 -24.71 18.53 8.96
C PHE A 69 -24.31 17.59 7.83
N ARG A 70 -25.28 16.90 7.23
CA ARG A 70 -25.07 16.03 6.07
C ARG A 70 -25.15 16.87 4.80
N LEU A 71 -24.14 16.81 3.94
CA LEU A 71 -24.07 17.57 2.68
C LEU A 71 -24.75 16.84 1.51
N TYR A 72 -25.75 16.02 1.81
CA TYR A 72 -26.52 15.22 0.86
C TYR A 72 -27.99 15.18 1.29
N THR A 73 -28.88 14.94 0.34
CA THR A 73 -30.33 14.94 0.60
C THR A 73 -30.77 13.72 1.42
N GLU A 74 -31.89 13.84 2.11
CA GLU A 74 -32.50 12.70 2.81
C GLU A 74 -32.84 11.55 1.86
N ARG A 75 -33.24 11.87 0.62
CA ARG A 75 -33.47 10.88 -0.44
C ARG A 75 -32.20 10.09 -0.75
N GLN A 76 -31.07 10.77 -0.97
CA GLN A 76 -29.78 10.12 -1.22
C GLN A 76 -29.38 9.18 -0.07
N PHE A 77 -29.60 9.60 1.17
CA PHE A 77 -29.33 8.76 2.34
C PHE A 77 -30.19 7.49 2.37
N LYS A 78 -31.49 7.58 2.05
CA LYS A 78 -32.42 6.46 2.15
C LYS A 78 -32.39 5.53 0.94
N GLU A 79 -32.24 6.07 -0.26
CA GLU A 79 -32.43 5.34 -1.52
C GLU A 79 -31.13 5.03 -2.26
N GLU A 80 -30.11 5.90 -2.17
CA GLU A 80 -28.86 5.74 -2.95
C GLU A 80 -27.72 5.12 -2.14
N MET A 81 -27.65 5.35 -0.82
CA MET A 81 -26.59 4.81 0.04
C MET A 81 -26.86 3.36 0.45
N LEU A 82 -25.83 2.52 0.35
CA LEU A 82 -25.86 1.14 0.86
C LEU A 82 -26.12 1.12 2.36
N VAL A 83 -26.89 0.13 2.84
CA VAL A 83 -27.19 -0.02 4.27
C VAL A 83 -25.91 -0.23 5.08
N SER A 84 -25.04 -1.13 4.62
CA SER A 84 -23.75 -1.44 5.21
C SER A 84 -22.64 -1.35 4.17
N THR A 85 -21.42 -1.15 4.65
CA THR A 85 -20.22 -1.15 3.81
C THR A 85 -19.89 -2.58 3.41
N VAL A 86 -19.61 -2.83 2.13
CA VAL A 86 -19.20 -4.15 1.61
C VAL A 86 -17.97 -4.65 2.40
N PRO A 87 -17.83 -5.93 2.73
CA PRO A 87 -16.64 -6.47 3.39
C PRO A 87 -15.35 -6.27 2.59
N GLU A 88 -14.20 -6.11 3.27
CA GLU A 88 -12.91 -5.87 2.60
C GLU A 88 -12.48 -7.04 1.71
N ILE A 89 -12.67 -8.27 2.20
CA ILE A 89 -12.33 -9.50 1.48
C ILE A 89 -13.04 -9.62 0.11
N GLN A 90 -14.19 -8.97 -0.06
CA GLN A 90 -14.93 -9.00 -1.33
C GLN A 90 -14.46 -7.96 -2.35
N ARG A 91 -13.64 -6.99 -1.93
CA ARG A 91 -13.27 -5.82 -2.73
C ARG A 91 -11.76 -5.58 -2.85
N THR A 92 -10.89 -6.44 -2.34
CA THR A 92 -9.44 -6.27 -2.43
C THR A 92 -8.77 -7.45 -3.12
N ASN A 93 -7.54 -7.26 -3.60
CA ASN A 93 -6.70 -8.35 -4.06
C ASN A 93 -6.43 -9.35 -2.91
N LEU A 94 -6.66 -10.63 -3.18
CA LEU A 94 -6.57 -11.71 -2.21
C LEU A 94 -5.21 -12.41 -2.21
N SER A 95 -4.23 -11.98 -3.00
CA SER A 95 -2.95 -12.70 -3.17
C SER A 95 -2.20 -12.89 -1.84
N ASN A 96 -2.16 -11.87 -0.97
CA ASN A 96 -1.59 -12.04 0.38
C ASN A 96 -2.42 -12.98 1.27
N VAL A 97 -3.75 -12.91 1.17
CA VAL A 97 -4.67 -13.74 1.98
C VAL A 97 -4.56 -15.20 1.56
N VAL A 98 -4.55 -15.48 0.26
CA VAL A 98 -4.38 -16.81 -0.31
C VAL A 98 -3.03 -17.39 0.08
N LEU A 99 -1.96 -16.60 -0.02
CA LEU A 99 -0.62 -17.02 0.37
C LEU A 99 -0.55 -17.41 1.85
N LEU A 100 -1.15 -16.60 2.73
CA LEU A 100 -1.25 -16.87 4.16
C LEU A 100 -2.12 -18.10 4.48
N LEU A 101 -3.28 -18.25 3.86
CA LEU A 101 -4.14 -19.42 4.08
C LEU A 101 -3.43 -20.72 3.66
N LYS A 102 -2.67 -20.66 2.56
CA LYS A 102 -1.87 -21.79 2.08
C LYS A 102 -0.70 -22.12 3.03
N SER A 103 -0.07 -21.12 3.65
CA SER A 103 0.98 -21.38 4.65
C SER A 103 0.44 -21.99 5.94
N LEU A 104 -0.82 -21.70 6.28
CA LEU A 104 -1.55 -22.32 7.41
C LEU A 104 -2.05 -23.75 7.11
N GLY A 105 -1.83 -24.27 5.89
CA GLY A 105 -2.24 -25.64 5.51
C GLY A 105 -3.67 -25.76 5.00
N VAL A 106 -4.30 -24.67 4.54
CA VAL A 106 -5.63 -24.74 3.90
C VAL A 106 -5.48 -25.19 2.44
N ASP A 107 -5.88 -26.43 2.15
CA ASP A 107 -5.81 -26.99 0.81
C ASP A 107 -6.92 -26.46 -0.11
N ASP A 108 -8.18 -26.57 0.32
CA ASP A 108 -9.35 -26.18 -0.47
C ASP A 108 -9.91 -24.81 -0.02
N LEU A 109 -9.47 -23.76 -0.71
CA LEU A 109 -9.88 -22.39 -0.41
C LEU A 109 -11.36 -22.12 -0.71
N LEU A 110 -11.97 -22.87 -1.64
CA LEU A 110 -13.38 -22.69 -2.00
C LEU A 110 -14.32 -23.26 -0.94
N LYS A 111 -13.87 -24.25 -0.17
CA LYS A 111 -14.60 -24.83 0.97
C LYS A 111 -14.27 -24.16 2.31
N PHE A 112 -13.35 -23.21 2.32
CA PHE A 112 -12.99 -22.51 3.55
C PHE A 112 -14.18 -21.68 4.06
N HIS A 113 -14.44 -21.77 5.35
CA HIS A 113 -15.59 -21.13 6.00
C HIS A 113 -15.34 -19.62 6.24
N PHE A 114 -15.39 -18.82 5.18
CA PHE A 114 -15.40 -17.36 5.29
C PHE A 114 -16.73 -16.87 5.90
N MET A 115 -16.67 -15.83 6.74
CA MET A 115 -17.87 -15.14 7.23
C MET A 115 -18.62 -14.48 6.06
N ASP A 116 -17.88 -13.74 5.23
CA ASP A 116 -18.32 -13.21 3.95
C ASP A 116 -17.39 -13.74 2.87
N ALA A 117 -17.88 -14.66 2.04
CA ALA A 117 -17.05 -15.28 1.01
C ALA A 117 -16.64 -14.25 -0.06
N PRO A 118 -15.36 -14.24 -0.49
CA PRO A 118 -14.95 -13.44 -1.64
C PRO A 118 -15.56 -13.99 -2.95
N PRO A 119 -15.68 -13.16 -4.00
CA PRO A 119 -15.99 -13.64 -5.34
C PRO A 119 -15.01 -14.71 -5.79
N GLN A 120 -15.51 -15.81 -6.36
CA GLN A 120 -14.68 -16.93 -6.82
C GLN A 120 -13.66 -16.47 -7.88
N ASP A 121 -14.04 -15.56 -8.77
CA ASP A 121 -13.14 -14.98 -9.78
C ASP A 121 -11.94 -14.28 -9.13
N ASN A 122 -12.13 -13.55 -8.02
CA ASN A 122 -11.03 -12.88 -7.33
C ASN A 122 -10.07 -13.92 -6.71
N MET A 123 -10.61 -14.99 -6.14
CA MET A 123 -9.82 -16.07 -5.55
C MET A 123 -9.00 -16.82 -6.61
N LEU A 124 -9.63 -17.17 -7.74
CA LEU A 124 -8.97 -17.82 -8.87
C LEU A 124 -7.87 -16.94 -9.46
N ASN A 125 -8.13 -15.64 -9.65
CA ASN A 125 -7.14 -14.69 -10.15
C ASN A 125 -5.95 -14.55 -9.20
N SER A 126 -6.17 -14.48 -7.89
CA SER A 126 -5.09 -14.43 -6.90
C SER A 126 -4.26 -15.72 -6.87
N MET A 127 -4.88 -16.90 -6.97
CA MET A 127 -4.16 -18.17 -7.11
C MET A 127 -3.31 -18.19 -8.39
N TYR A 128 -3.87 -17.74 -9.51
CA TYR A 128 -3.16 -17.65 -10.79
C TYR A 128 -1.98 -16.68 -10.71
N GLN A 129 -2.13 -15.53 -10.06
CA GLN A 129 -1.03 -14.58 -9.82
C GLN A 129 0.09 -15.24 -9.01
N LEU A 130 -0.24 -15.90 -7.90
CA LEU A 130 0.75 -16.58 -7.04
C LEU A 130 1.46 -17.74 -7.77
N TRP A 131 0.73 -18.50 -8.59
CA TRP A 131 1.32 -19.54 -9.44
C TRP A 131 2.30 -18.94 -10.46
N THR A 132 1.90 -17.86 -11.14
CA THR A 132 2.76 -17.17 -12.12
C THR A 132 4.00 -16.55 -11.45
N LEU A 133 3.88 -16.11 -10.20
CA LEU A 133 5.02 -15.65 -9.39
C LEU A 133 5.93 -16.80 -8.93
N GLY A 134 5.48 -18.05 -9.03
CA GLY A 134 6.20 -19.25 -8.57
C GLY A 134 6.01 -19.54 -7.08
N ALA A 135 5.08 -18.86 -6.42
CA ALA A 135 4.75 -19.09 -5.01
C ALA A 135 3.91 -20.36 -4.81
N LEU A 136 3.13 -20.75 -5.82
CA LEU A 136 2.35 -21.98 -5.85
C LEU A 136 2.83 -22.90 -6.98
N ASP A 137 2.78 -24.22 -6.75
CA ASP A 137 3.03 -25.24 -7.77
C ASP A 137 1.78 -25.50 -8.65
N ASN A 138 1.91 -26.37 -9.65
CA ASN A 138 0.80 -26.75 -10.55
C ASN A 138 -0.37 -27.46 -9.84
N THR A 139 -0.15 -27.92 -8.60
CA THR A 139 -1.18 -28.55 -7.77
C THR A 139 -1.81 -27.57 -6.77
N GLY A 140 -1.38 -26.30 -6.76
CA GLY A 140 -1.85 -25.28 -5.83
C GLY A 140 -1.27 -25.39 -4.42
N ARG A 141 -0.12 -26.07 -4.26
CA ARG A 141 0.63 -26.16 -3.00
C ARG A 141 1.73 -25.12 -2.95
N LEU A 142 2.10 -24.73 -1.74
CA LEU A 142 3.12 -23.71 -1.48
C LEU A 142 4.52 -24.22 -1.81
N THR A 143 5.24 -23.51 -2.67
CA THR A 143 6.65 -23.80 -3.01
C THR A 143 7.59 -23.28 -1.92
N ASP A 144 8.88 -23.63 -1.97
CA ASP A 144 9.89 -23.05 -1.06
C ASP A 144 9.97 -21.53 -1.20
N LEU A 145 9.87 -21.03 -2.43
CA LEU A 145 9.78 -19.59 -2.72
C LEU A 145 8.54 -18.98 -2.04
N GLY A 146 7.38 -19.62 -2.17
CA GLY A 146 6.14 -19.18 -1.52
C GLY A 146 6.24 -19.18 0.01
N ARG A 147 6.91 -20.16 0.60
CA ARG A 147 7.17 -20.21 2.06
C ARG A 147 8.00 -19.02 2.52
N THR A 148 9.07 -18.70 1.80
CA THR A 148 9.90 -17.53 2.11
C THR A 148 9.14 -16.22 1.90
N MET A 149 8.24 -16.13 0.92
CA MET A 149 7.42 -14.93 0.69
C MET A 149 6.49 -14.59 1.86
N VAL A 150 5.97 -15.60 2.57
CA VAL A 150 5.03 -15.43 3.70
C VAL A 150 5.67 -14.67 4.87
N GLU A 151 6.98 -14.79 5.04
CA GLU A 151 7.75 -14.17 6.13
C GLU A 151 7.89 -12.65 5.94
N PHE A 152 7.67 -12.14 4.74
CA PHE A 152 7.73 -10.72 4.44
C PHE A 152 6.36 -10.05 4.56
N PRO A 153 6.22 -8.94 5.30
CA PRO A 153 4.99 -8.16 5.39
C PRO A 153 4.79 -7.26 4.16
N LEU A 154 4.89 -7.85 2.97
CA LEU A 154 4.87 -7.18 1.67
C LEU A 154 3.94 -7.92 0.70
N ASP A 155 3.51 -7.23 -0.36
CA ASP A 155 2.81 -7.88 -1.47
C ASP A 155 3.71 -8.95 -2.13
N PRO A 156 3.15 -10.06 -2.67
CA PRO A 156 3.95 -11.21 -3.08
C PRO A 156 4.91 -10.88 -4.22
N THR A 157 4.55 -9.90 -5.07
CA THR A 157 5.41 -9.35 -6.12
C THR A 157 6.67 -8.69 -5.54
N LEU A 158 6.52 -7.87 -4.49
CA LEU A 158 7.65 -7.20 -3.83
C LEU A 158 8.51 -8.22 -3.06
N SER A 159 7.88 -9.18 -2.39
CA SER A 159 8.58 -10.28 -1.72
C SER A 159 9.39 -11.11 -2.71
N LYS A 160 8.83 -11.45 -3.88
CA LYS A 160 9.56 -12.13 -4.96
C LYS A 160 10.82 -11.36 -5.36
N MET A 161 10.67 -10.05 -5.55
CA MET A 161 11.74 -9.18 -6.00
C MET A 161 12.90 -9.19 -4.99
N LEU A 162 12.61 -9.13 -3.70
CA LEU A 162 13.63 -9.25 -2.64
C LEU A 162 14.33 -10.60 -2.66
N ILE A 163 13.59 -11.70 -2.76
CA ILE A 163 14.17 -13.05 -2.70
C ILE A 163 15.06 -13.32 -3.92
N VAL A 164 14.60 -12.97 -5.11
CA VAL A 164 15.36 -13.19 -6.36
C VAL A 164 16.58 -12.27 -6.47
N SER A 165 16.56 -11.12 -5.79
CA SER A 165 17.66 -10.15 -5.86
C SER A 165 18.99 -10.66 -5.32
N GLU A 166 18.99 -11.66 -4.43
CA GLU A 166 20.21 -12.32 -3.96
C GLU A 166 20.90 -13.06 -5.11
N GLY A 167 20.17 -13.87 -5.86
CA GLY A 167 20.71 -14.65 -6.99
C GLY A 167 21.21 -13.76 -8.13
N MET A 168 20.70 -12.53 -8.24
CA MET A 168 21.17 -11.53 -9.20
C MET A 168 22.28 -10.62 -8.63
N GLY A 169 22.56 -10.68 -7.32
CA GLY A 169 23.59 -9.88 -6.68
C GLY A 169 23.23 -8.41 -6.39
N CYS A 170 21.97 -7.99 -6.55
CA CYS A 170 21.49 -6.59 -6.42
C CYS A 170 20.57 -6.35 -5.22
N SER A 171 20.64 -7.22 -4.22
CA SER A 171 19.77 -7.20 -3.04
C SER A 171 19.84 -5.92 -2.19
N GLU A 172 20.99 -5.24 -2.10
CA GLU A 172 21.12 -3.99 -1.34
C GLU A 172 20.27 -2.86 -1.98
N GLU A 173 20.35 -2.74 -3.30
CA GLU A 173 19.62 -1.75 -4.10
C GLU A 173 18.12 -2.08 -4.13
N VAL A 174 17.78 -3.35 -4.39
CA VAL A 174 16.38 -3.80 -4.44
C VAL A 174 15.70 -3.63 -3.09
N LEU A 175 16.38 -3.95 -1.98
CA LEU A 175 15.86 -3.69 -0.63
C LEU A 175 15.53 -2.20 -0.42
N THR A 176 16.34 -1.29 -0.98
CA THR A 176 16.04 0.15 -0.93
C THR A 176 14.83 0.51 -1.79
N ILE A 177 14.75 -0.01 -3.01
CA ILE A 177 13.62 0.24 -3.93
C ILE A 177 12.30 -0.27 -3.32
N VAL A 178 12.28 -1.50 -2.79
CA VAL A 178 11.09 -2.08 -2.14
C VAL A 178 10.66 -1.25 -0.94
N SER A 179 11.62 -0.77 -0.14
CA SER A 179 11.32 0.10 1.01
C SER A 179 10.72 1.44 0.57
N MET A 180 11.17 2.00 -0.55
CA MET A 180 10.63 3.23 -1.12
C MET A 180 9.21 3.03 -1.66
N LEU A 181 8.93 1.88 -2.30
CA LEU A 181 7.60 1.54 -2.82
C LEU A 181 6.58 1.23 -1.71
N SER A 182 7.05 0.82 -0.53
CA SER A 182 6.21 0.48 0.63
C SER A 182 5.71 1.70 1.41
N VAL A 183 6.18 2.90 1.07
CA VAL A 183 5.80 4.15 1.76
C VAL A 183 5.06 5.06 0.78
N PRO A 184 4.07 5.86 1.24
CA PRO A 184 3.41 6.84 0.39
C PRO A 184 4.39 7.81 -0.29
N ALA A 185 3.91 8.48 -1.34
CA ALA A 185 4.71 9.38 -2.17
C ALA A 185 5.62 10.31 -1.35
N ILE A 186 6.93 10.22 -1.60
CA ILE A 186 7.95 10.97 -0.89
C ILE A 186 8.13 12.40 -1.39
N PHE A 187 7.78 12.66 -2.65
CA PHE A 187 7.85 13.98 -3.26
C PHE A 187 6.58 14.77 -2.99
N PHE A 188 6.71 16.07 -2.74
CA PHE A 188 5.56 16.95 -2.61
C PHE A 188 5.67 18.14 -3.55
N ARG A 189 4.54 18.51 -4.15
CA ARG A 189 4.43 19.63 -5.08
C ARG A 189 3.53 20.69 -4.46
N PRO A 190 4.10 21.72 -3.80
CA PRO A 190 3.30 22.78 -3.18
C PRO A 190 2.72 23.72 -4.23
N LYS A 191 1.43 24.07 -4.08
CA LYS A 191 0.75 25.01 -4.99
C LYS A 191 1.50 26.36 -5.02
N GLY A 192 1.82 26.84 -6.22
CA GLY A 192 2.56 28.08 -6.45
C GLY A 192 4.09 27.94 -6.50
N ARG A 193 4.65 26.75 -6.23
CA ARG A 193 6.08 26.44 -6.48
C ARG A 193 6.25 25.09 -7.17
N GLU A 194 5.35 24.80 -8.10
CA GLU A 194 5.32 23.52 -8.81
C GLU A 194 6.56 23.37 -9.71
N ASP A 195 6.92 24.43 -10.46
CA ASP A 195 8.09 24.44 -11.34
C ASP A 195 9.41 24.22 -10.58
N GLU A 196 9.55 24.84 -9.39
CA GLU A 196 10.74 24.65 -8.55
C GLU A 196 10.85 23.21 -8.03
N ALA A 197 9.71 22.61 -7.63
CA ALA A 197 9.67 21.25 -7.13
C ALA A 197 10.01 20.25 -8.24
N ASP A 198 9.52 20.47 -9.45
CA ASP A 198 9.80 19.62 -10.61
C ASP A 198 11.27 19.74 -11.05
N ALA A 199 11.82 20.95 -11.11
CA ALA A 199 13.24 21.18 -11.40
C ALA A 199 14.18 20.53 -10.38
N LYS A 200 13.74 20.40 -9.11
CA LYS A 200 14.48 19.63 -8.10
C LYS A 200 14.33 18.13 -8.31
N LYS A 201 13.13 17.64 -8.61
CA LYS A 201 12.85 16.23 -8.89
C LYS A 201 13.66 15.72 -10.09
N GLU A 202 13.75 16.51 -11.16
CA GLU A 202 14.48 16.19 -12.38
C GLU A 202 15.97 15.89 -12.13
N LYS A 203 16.59 16.56 -11.14
CA LYS A 203 17.99 16.30 -10.75
C LYS A 203 18.23 14.90 -10.19
N PHE A 204 17.18 14.25 -9.69
CA PHE A 204 17.25 12.88 -9.17
C PHE A 204 16.87 11.85 -10.23
N GLN A 205 16.26 12.28 -11.33
CA GLN A 205 15.67 11.39 -12.32
C GLN A 205 16.76 10.57 -12.99
N VAL A 206 16.59 9.25 -12.92
CA VAL A 206 17.36 8.31 -13.71
C VAL A 206 16.59 8.07 -15.01
N PRO A 207 17.21 8.27 -16.19
CA PRO A 207 16.55 8.02 -17.47
C PRO A 207 15.89 6.64 -17.49
N GLU A 208 14.64 6.61 -17.97
CA GLU A 208 13.86 5.40 -18.21
C GLU A 208 13.59 4.53 -16.95
N SER A 209 13.79 5.07 -15.73
CA SER A 209 13.48 4.31 -14.52
C SER A 209 13.15 5.17 -13.29
N ASP A 210 11.87 5.18 -12.93
CA ASP A 210 11.40 5.75 -11.67
C ASP A 210 11.91 4.95 -10.44
N HIS A 211 12.10 3.64 -10.60
CA HIS A 211 12.61 2.80 -9.51
C HIS A 211 14.06 3.14 -9.17
N LEU A 212 14.90 3.37 -10.18
CA LEU A 212 16.27 3.85 -9.98
C LEU A 212 16.29 5.30 -9.50
N THR A 213 15.32 6.12 -9.89
CA THR A 213 15.14 7.47 -9.32
C THR A 213 14.91 7.40 -7.81
N PHE A 214 14.07 6.49 -7.32
CA PHE A 214 13.90 6.27 -5.89
C PHE A 214 15.19 5.82 -5.18
N LEU A 215 15.94 4.92 -5.79
CA LEU A 215 17.25 4.52 -5.28
C LEU A 215 18.20 5.72 -5.18
N ASN A 216 18.30 6.53 -6.24
CA ASN A 216 19.16 7.71 -6.29
C ASN A 216 18.82 8.73 -5.19
N VAL A 217 17.53 9.03 -4.99
CA VAL A 217 17.07 9.93 -3.91
C VAL A 217 17.50 9.42 -2.54
N TYR A 218 17.31 8.14 -2.26
CA TYR A 218 17.68 7.56 -0.98
C TYR A 218 19.19 7.58 -0.75
N LEU A 219 19.98 7.27 -1.78
CA LEU A 219 21.45 7.30 -1.71
C LEU A 219 21.97 8.73 -1.45
N GLN A 220 21.44 9.74 -2.13
CA GLN A 220 21.82 11.13 -1.90
C GLN A 220 21.42 11.59 -0.49
N TRP A 221 20.22 11.24 -0.03
CA TRP A 221 19.79 11.55 1.34
C TRP A 221 20.72 10.91 2.39
N ARG A 222 21.17 9.67 2.15
CA ARG A 222 22.14 8.96 2.97
C ARG A 222 23.51 9.66 2.99
N GLN A 223 24.00 10.12 1.83
CA GLN A 223 25.24 10.90 1.73
C GLN A 223 25.16 12.22 2.51
N HIS A 224 24.00 12.88 2.49
CA HIS A 224 23.72 14.08 3.30
C HIS A 224 23.34 13.78 4.75
N LYS A 225 23.79 12.65 5.30
CA LYS A 225 23.64 12.24 6.71
C LYS A 225 22.18 12.28 7.20
N TYR A 226 21.23 11.93 6.33
CA TYR A 226 19.81 11.89 6.65
C TYR A 226 19.22 13.25 7.07
N SER A 227 19.76 14.36 6.54
CA SER A 227 19.38 15.72 6.90
C SER A 227 17.93 16.05 6.55
N ALA A 228 17.17 16.57 7.53
CA ALA A 228 15.81 17.08 7.30
C ALA A 228 15.82 18.39 6.49
N LYS A 229 16.88 19.20 6.63
CA LYS A 229 17.05 20.43 5.84
C LYS A 229 17.22 20.09 4.36
N TRP A 230 18.03 19.07 4.05
CA TRP A 230 18.19 18.59 2.69
C TRP A 230 16.87 18.10 2.08
N CYS A 231 16.01 17.44 2.87
CA CYS A 231 14.68 17.05 2.40
C CYS A 231 13.82 18.28 2.05
N ALA A 232 13.84 19.32 2.89
CA ALA A 232 13.09 20.55 2.65
C ALA A 232 13.57 21.27 1.38
N ASP A 233 14.89 21.38 1.19
CA ASP A 233 15.52 22.05 0.04
C ASP A 233 15.30 21.31 -1.30
N ASN A 234 14.83 20.06 -1.26
CA ASN A 234 14.59 19.20 -2.41
C ASN A 234 13.14 18.73 -2.53
N TYR A 235 12.20 19.37 -1.80
CA TYR A 235 10.77 19.04 -1.86
C TYR A 235 10.44 17.57 -1.55
N ILE A 236 11.15 17.00 -0.57
CA ILE A 236 10.95 15.64 -0.07
C ILE A 236 10.31 15.68 1.33
N HIS A 237 9.31 14.84 1.55
CA HIS A 237 8.70 14.64 2.86
C HIS A 237 9.66 13.93 3.83
N ALA A 238 10.28 14.70 4.73
CA ALA A 238 11.23 14.18 5.73
C ALA A 238 10.64 13.06 6.61
N LYS A 239 9.33 13.10 6.90
CA LYS A 239 8.65 12.03 7.66
C LYS A 239 8.53 10.74 6.84
N ALA A 240 8.19 10.84 5.55
CA ALA A 240 8.03 9.70 4.66
C ALA A 240 9.38 8.98 4.45
N ILE A 241 10.44 9.72 4.11
CA ILE A 241 11.75 9.09 3.86
C ILE A 241 12.41 8.51 5.13
N LYS A 242 12.11 9.07 6.31
CA LYS A 242 12.45 8.44 7.59
C LYS A 242 11.72 7.10 7.76
N LYS A 243 10.43 7.04 7.41
CA LYS A 243 9.67 5.80 7.45
C LYS A 243 10.23 4.74 6.49
N VAL A 244 10.70 5.15 5.31
CA VAL A 244 11.41 4.26 4.37
C VAL A 244 12.62 3.62 5.04
N ARG A 245 13.42 4.40 5.77
CA ARG A 245 14.60 3.87 6.48
C ARG A 245 14.23 2.87 7.57
N GLU A 246 13.14 3.09 8.30
CA GLU A 246 12.62 2.14 9.27
C GLU A 246 12.18 0.83 8.61
N VAL A 247 11.38 0.91 7.54
CA VAL A 247 10.93 -0.25 6.78
C VAL A 247 12.12 -1.01 6.21
N ARG A 248 13.11 -0.30 5.67
CA ARG A 248 14.35 -0.90 5.17
C ARG A 248 15.10 -1.67 6.26
N ALA A 249 15.17 -1.14 7.48
CA ALA A 249 15.83 -1.84 8.59
C ALA A 249 15.08 -3.12 8.97
N GLN A 250 13.75 -3.07 9.06
CA GLN A 250 12.92 -4.25 9.36
C GLN A 250 13.04 -5.32 8.28
N LEU A 251 12.95 -4.93 7.01
CA LEU A 251 13.11 -5.87 5.89
C LEU A 251 14.53 -6.46 5.85
N LYS A 252 15.54 -5.67 6.23
CA LYS A 252 16.93 -6.16 6.34
C LYS A 252 17.07 -7.25 7.39
N GLU A 253 16.45 -7.07 8.56
CA GLU A 253 16.44 -8.06 9.64
C GLU A 253 15.79 -9.37 9.16
N ILE A 254 14.61 -9.29 8.54
CA ILE A 254 13.92 -10.47 7.97
C ILE A 254 14.78 -11.17 6.91
N MET A 255 15.44 -10.42 6.01
CA MET A 255 16.35 -11.01 5.03
C MET A 255 17.49 -11.78 5.68
N GLN A 256 18.06 -11.26 6.78
CA GLN A 256 19.12 -11.93 7.52
C GLN A 256 18.62 -13.22 8.20
N ASP A 257 17.43 -13.19 8.78
CA ASP A 257 16.78 -14.36 9.40
C ASP A 257 16.50 -15.45 8.36
N GLN A 258 16.05 -15.06 7.17
CA GLN A 258 15.83 -15.94 6.02
C GLN A 258 17.13 -16.33 5.29
N LYS A 259 18.31 -15.91 5.80
CA LYS A 259 19.64 -16.19 5.24
C LYS A 259 19.87 -15.65 3.81
N ILE A 260 19.12 -14.63 3.42
CA ILE A 260 19.27 -13.94 2.14
C ILE A 260 20.43 -12.96 2.26
N LYS A 261 21.48 -13.16 1.46
CA LYS A 261 22.68 -12.31 1.48
C LYS A 261 22.39 -10.94 0.91
N ILE A 262 22.98 -9.93 1.54
CA ILE A 262 22.90 -8.54 1.10
C ILE A 262 24.17 -8.20 0.32
N ILE A 263 24.04 -8.24 -1.00
CA ILE A 263 25.04 -8.00 -2.03
C ILE A 263 24.61 -6.77 -2.84
N SER A 264 25.59 -5.94 -3.20
CA SER A 264 25.41 -4.74 -4.04
C SER A 264 26.05 -4.99 -5.40
N THR A 265 25.37 -4.60 -6.48
CA THR A 265 25.92 -4.63 -7.86
C THR A 265 26.76 -3.41 -8.22
N GLY A 266 26.90 -2.44 -7.30
CA GLY A 266 27.63 -1.20 -7.56
C GLY A 266 26.93 -0.35 -8.62
N SER A 267 27.55 -0.20 -9.80
CA SER A 267 27.06 0.68 -10.87
C SER A 267 26.26 -0.03 -11.97
N ASP A 268 26.08 -1.35 -11.90
CA ASP A 268 25.31 -2.08 -12.91
C ASP A 268 23.80 -1.97 -12.64
N TRP A 269 23.17 -1.00 -13.30
CA TRP A 269 21.73 -0.76 -13.22
C TRP A 269 20.91 -1.75 -14.03
N ASP A 270 21.49 -2.46 -15.00
CA ASP A 270 20.75 -3.40 -15.84
C ASP A 270 20.40 -4.67 -15.08
N VAL A 271 21.25 -5.08 -14.14
CA VAL A 271 20.93 -6.17 -13.21
C VAL A 271 19.72 -5.80 -12.33
N ILE A 272 19.65 -4.55 -11.86
CA ILE A 272 18.51 -4.06 -11.06
C ILE A 272 17.22 -4.08 -11.91
N ARG A 273 17.29 -3.62 -13.16
CA ARG A 273 16.15 -3.65 -14.10
C ARG A 273 15.68 -5.08 -14.38
N LYS A 274 16.60 -6.03 -14.59
CA LYS A 274 16.28 -7.46 -14.75
C LYS A 274 15.61 -8.03 -13.49
N CYS A 275 16.09 -7.65 -12.30
CA CYS A 275 15.48 -8.07 -11.05
C CYS A 275 14.05 -7.54 -10.91
N ILE A 276 13.82 -6.27 -11.22
CA ILE A 276 12.47 -5.68 -11.23
C ILE A 276 11.56 -6.44 -12.20
N CYS A 277 12.05 -6.72 -13.42
CA CYS A 277 11.30 -7.46 -14.43
C CYS A 277 10.90 -8.86 -13.95
N SER A 278 11.77 -9.57 -13.23
CA SER A 278 11.48 -10.92 -12.71
C SER A 278 10.24 -11.01 -11.78
N ALA A 279 9.89 -9.87 -11.16
CA ALA A 279 8.72 -9.73 -10.30
C ALA A 279 7.55 -9.05 -11.03
N TYR A 280 7.81 -7.94 -11.71
CA TYR A 280 6.79 -7.09 -12.33
C TYR A 280 6.46 -7.41 -13.79
N PHE A 281 6.89 -8.55 -14.34
CA PHE A 281 6.61 -8.94 -15.73
C PHE A 281 5.12 -8.92 -16.10
N HIS A 282 4.21 -9.13 -15.13
CA HIS A 282 2.76 -9.06 -15.32
C HIS A 282 2.22 -7.62 -15.45
N ASN A 283 3.00 -6.61 -15.06
CA ASN A 283 2.66 -5.19 -15.11
C ASN A 283 3.38 -4.45 -16.24
N ALA A 284 3.86 -5.17 -17.27
CA ALA A 284 4.52 -4.57 -18.41
C ALA A 284 3.51 -3.89 -19.35
N GLY A 285 3.69 -2.58 -19.59
CA GLY A 285 3.03 -1.85 -20.68
C GLY A 285 3.91 -1.81 -21.93
N ARG A 286 3.30 -1.80 -23.12
CA ARG A 286 3.97 -1.59 -24.40
C ARG A 286 3.54 -0.27 -25.01
#